data_AF-A0A3C1S8L4-F1
#
_entry.id   AF-A0A3C1S8L4-F1
#
_cell.length_a   1.000
_cell.length_b   1.000
_cell.length_c   1.000
_cell.angle_alpha   90.00
_cell.angle_beta   90.00
_cell.angle_gamma   90.00
#
_symmetry.space_group_name_H-M   'P 1'
#
loop_
_entity.id
_entity.type
_entity.pdbx_description
1 polymer ?
#
loop_
_entity_poly.entity_id
_entity_poly.type
_entity_poly.pdbx_seq_one_letter_code
_entity_poly.pdbx_strand_id
1 'polypeptide(L)'
;MESLQSLHRMPDRYQGGNIFTETELSEHGRYVSEEEYWEKYYHHPDFSYEWNNGYLEEKPMPDPKSYLMYKWFLRIADHFLTVNPIAQMIGLEFGFRLALSRKRKSVRKPDLAIVLNDNPVMLHPDDQSYKGTFDICIESLSYSKPKEIKRDTVDKKKEYQRVSVREYYILDARMKKTAFYRLDEKGKYREICLADGDVVRSEVLPGFRFRISDLYRQPSLEEMTDDDLYSSFVLPFHQKIKQRAEQAEMLAESERQRAEQAEMKAARLEAKLRELGISLE
;
A
#
# COMPACT_ATOMS: atom_id res chain seq x y z
N MET A 1 -49.73 32.81 20.96
CA MET A 1 -50.93 32.64 20.10
C MET A 1 -50.62 33.41 18.84
N GLU A 2 -50.42 32.87 17.64
CA GLU A 2 -50.75 31.63 16.90
C GLU A 2 -49.72 31.55 15.74
N SER A 3 -49.50 30.52 14.94
CA SER A 3 -49.68 29.07 14.99
C SER A 3 -48.76 28.53 13.87
N LEU A 4 -48.15 27.37 14.08
CA LEU A 4 -47.50 26.59 13.03
C LEU A 4 -48.57 26.00 12.11
N GLN A 5 -48.52 26.30 10.81
CA GLN A 5 -49.25 25.53 9.78
C GLN A 5 -48.33 25.16 8.61
N SER A 6 -47.84 23.92 8.66
CA SER A 6 -47.91 22.92 7.59
C SER A 6 -47.88 23.43 6.13
N LEU A 7 -46.71 23.39 5.48
CA LEU A 7 -46.64 23.15 4.04
C LEU A 7 -46.41 21.65 3.78
N HIS A 8 -47.50 21.01 3.39
CA HIS A 8 -47.59 19.64 2.93
C HIS A 8 -46.88 19.53 1.56
N ARG A 9 -45.68 18.96 1.53
CA ARG A 9 -44.95 18.68 0.28
C ARG A 9 -45.52 17.39 -0.32
N MET A 10 -46.32 17.52 -1.38
CA MET A 10 -46.72 16.40 -2.23
C MET A 10 -45.46 15.75 -2.84
N PRO A 11 -45.33 14.42 -2.86
CA PRO A 11 -44.23 13.78 -3.55
C PRO A 11 -44.46 13.84 -5.06
N ASP A 12 -43.52 14.44 -5.80
CA ASP A 12 -43.45 14.26 -7.24
C ASP A 12 -43.34 12.77 -7.53
N ARG A 13 -44.31 12.28 -8.30
CA ARG A 13 -44.36 10.92 -8.81
C ARG A 13 -43.10 10.70 -9.65
N TYR A 14 -42.16 9.93 -9.12
CA TYR A 14 -41.15 9.26 -9.94
C TYR A 14 -41.90 8.37 -10.93
N GLN A 15 -42.08 8.87 -12.16
CA GLN A 15 -42.39 8.02 -13.30
C GLN A 15 -41.15 7.16 -13.52
N GLY A 16 -41.24 5.89 -13.10
CA GLY A 16 -40.27 4.86 -13.43
C GLY A 16 -40.23 4.70 -14.95
N GLY A 17 -39.36 5.48 -15.60
CA GLY A 17 -38.82 5.11 -16.88
C GLY A 17 -37.95 3.88 -16.66
N ASN A 18 -38.34 2.77 -17.29
CA ASN A 18 -37.46 1.64 -17.52
C ASN A 18 -36.25 2.14 -18.34
N ILE A 19 -35.23 2.67 -17.66
CA ILE A 19 -33.91 2.82 -18.25
C ILE A 19 -33.25 1.47 -18.01
N PHE A 20 -33.56 0.51 -18.88
CA PHE A 20 -32.60 -0.55 -19.15
C PHE A 20 -31.42 0.16 -19.83
N THR A 21 -30.46 0.61 -19.04
CA THR A 21 -29.17 1.03 -19.57
C THR A 21 -28.62 -0.19 -20.32
N GLU A 22 -28.41 -0.04 -21.62
CA GLU A 22 -27.58 -0.97 -22.38
C GLU A 22 -26.32 -1.17 -21.54
N THR A 23 -26.11 -2.38 -21.02
CA THR A 23 -24.92 -2.67 -20.22
C THR A 23 -23.78 -2.64 -21.22
N GLU A 24 -23.03 -1.54 -21.24
CA GLU A 24 -21.88 -1.40 -22.11
C GLU A 24 -20.95 -2.59 -21.86
N LEU A 25 -20.59 -3.30 -22.92
CA LEU A 25 -19.77 -4.50 -22.83
C LEU A 25 -18.31 -4.12 -23.04
N SER A 26 -17.41 -4.82 -22.35
CA SER A 26 -15.98 -4.64 -22.53
C SER A 26 -15.56 -4.81 -24.00
N GLU A 27 -14.76 -3.87 -24.50
CA GLU A 27 -14.11 -3.89 -25.80
C GLU A 27 -12.74 -4.60 -25.75
N HIS A 28 -12.52 -5.50 -24.77
CA HIS A 28 -11.30 -6.31 -24.69
C HIS A 28 -11.00 -7.03 -26.01
N GLY A 29 -9.77 -6.87 -26.51
CA GLY A 29 -9.31 -7.46 -27.77
C GLY A 29 -9.67 -6.66 -29.02
N ARG A 30 -10.37 -5.53 -28.90
CA ARG A 30 -10.58 -4.59 -30.01
C ARG A 30 -9.24 -4.00 -30.46
N TYR A 31 -9.08 -3.85 -31.77
CA TYR A 31 -7.97 -3.10 -32.34
C TYR A 31 -8.31 -1.61 -32.43
N VAL A 32 -7.46 -0.75 -31.87
CA VAL A 32 -7.54 0.72 -31.88
C VAL A 32 -6.14 1.33 -32.05
N SER A 33 -6.04 2.52 -32.64
CA SER A 33 -4.75 3.22 -32.71
C SER A 33 -4.26 3.63 -31.31
N GLU A 34 -2.98 4.00 -31.19
CA GLU A 34 -2.46 4.52 -29.92
C GLU A 34 -3.15 5.85 -29.57
N GLU A 35 -3.40 6.70 -30.57
CA GLU A 35 -4.09 7.98 -30.43
C GLU A 35 -5.52 7.79 -29.93
N GLU A 36 -6.29 6.88 -30.54
CA GLU A 36 -7.65 6.55 -30.12
C GLU A 36 -7.67 5.96 -28.70
N TYR A 37 -6.67 5.16 -28.34
CA TYR A 37 -6.54 4.65 -26.97
C TYR A 37 -6.42 5.78 -25.95
N TRP A 38 -5.53 6.75 -26.17
CA TRP A 38 -5.36 7.87 -25.26
C TRP A 38 -6.59 8.76 -25.17
N GLU A 39 -7.26 9.01 -26.29
CA GLU A 39 -8.43 9.88 -26.37
C GLU A 39 -9.67 9.27 -25.70
N LYS A 40 -9.93 7.97 -25.93
CA LYS A 40 -11.20 7.33 -25.55
C LYS A 40 -11.07 6.30 -24.44
N TYR A 41 -9.99 5.51 -24.44
CA TYR A 41 -9.92 4.28 -23.64
C TYR A 41 -9.07 4.39 -22.37
N TYR A 42 -8.12 5.32 -22.33
CA TYR A 42 -7.25 5.47 -21.18
C TYR A 42 -8.01 5.91 -19.92
N HIS A 43 -9.01 6.79 -20.07
CA HIS A 43 -9.91 7.26 -19.01
C HIS A 43 -11.35 6.74 -19.16
N HIS A 44 -11.51 5.53 -19.71
CA HIS A 44 -12.83 4.96 -19.93
C HIS A 44 -13.60 4.84 -18.60
N PRO A 45 -14.89 5.23 -18.55
CA PRO A 45 -15.65 5.33 -17.29
C PRO A 45 -15.90 3.98 -16.60
N ASP A 46 -16.23 2.94 -17.37
CA ASP A 46 -16.69 1.66 -16.80
C ASP A 46 -15.64 0.54 -16.80
N PHE A 47 -14.62 0.62 -17.65
CA PHE A 47 -13.62 -0.43 -17.84
C PHE A 47 -12.22 0.16 -17.81
N SER A 48 -11.28 -0.50 -17.12
CA SER A 48 -9.88 -0.11 -17.27
C SER A 48 -9.19 -0.94 -18.35
N TYR A 49 -8.69 -0.26 -19.38
CA TYR A 49 -7.90 -0.88 -20.43
C TYR A 49 -6.41 -0.53 -20.32
N GLU A 50 -5.57 -1.54 -20.50
CA GLU A 50 -4.22 -1.40 -21.04
C GLU A 50 -4.25 -1.51 -22.57
N TRP A 51 -3.18 -1.10 -23.23
CA TRP A 51 -3.06 -1.17 -24.69
C TRP A 51 -1.78 -1.88 -25.10
N ASN A 52 -1.88 -2.84 -26.01
CA ASN A 52 -0.74 -3.63 -26.46
C ASN A 52 -0.73 -3.74 -27.97
N ASN A 53 0.10 -2.91 -28.61
CA ASN A 53 0.35 -2.94 -30.04
C ASN A 53 -0.93 -2.98 -30.89
N GLY A 54 -1.86 -2.09 -30.55
CA GLY A 54 -3.14 -1.94 -31.23
C GLY A 54 -4.30 -2.58 -30.48
N TYR A 55 -4.08 -3.54 -29.57
CA TYR A 55 -5.17 -4.28 -28.94
C TYR A 55 -5.47 -3.78 -27.52
N LEU A 56 -6.75 -3.57 -27.23
CA LEU A 56 -7.24 -3.29 -25.88
C LEU A 56 -7.13 -4.53 -25.00
N GLU A 57 -6.62 -4.34 -23.79
CA GLU A 57 -6.48 -5.38 -22.79
C GLU A 57 -7.13 -4.92 -21.48
N GLU A 58 -8.40 -5.27 -21.30
CA GLU A 58 -9.11 -5.02 -20.04
C GLU A 58 -8.33 -5.59 -18.82
N LYS A 59 -8.30 -4.80 -17.75
CA LYS A 59 -7.86 -5.22 -16.43
C LYS A 59 -9.06 -5.81 -15.67
N PRO A 60 -8.94 -7.03 -15.15
CA PRO A 60 -10.00 -7.62 -14.34
C PRO A 60 -10.10 -6.93 -12.98
N MET A 61 -11.29 -6.98 -12.37
CA MET A 61 -11.48 -6.51 -11.01
C MET A 61 -10.77 -7.43 -9.99
N PRO A 62 -10.19 -6.88 -8.91
CA PRO A 62 -9.59 -7.68 -7.85
C PRO A 62 -10.67 -8.40 -7.03
N ASP A 63 -10.34 -9.57 -6.52
CA ASP A 63 -11.11 -10.23 -5.46
C ASP A 63 -10.68 -9.70 -4.07
N PRO A 64 -11.49 -9.94 -3.01
CA PRO A 64 -11.16 -9.45 -1.67
C PRO A 64 -9.79 -9.90 -1.13
N LYS A 65 -9.35 -11.13 -1.45
CA LYS A 65 -8.08 -11.66 -0.95
C LYS A 65 -6.90 -10.95 -1.59
N SER A 66 -6.95 -10.76 -2.91
CA SER A 66 -5.93 -10.00 -3.64
C SER A 66 -5.90 -8.53 -3.21
N TYR A 67 -7.07 -7.92 -2.97
CA TYR A 67 -7.16 -6.57 -2.43
C TYR A 67 -6.51 -6.44 -1.04
N LEU A 68 -6.75 -7.39 -0.12
CA LEU A 68 -6.16 -7.33 1.23
C LEU A 68 -4.64 -7.47 1.20
N MET A 69 -4.09 -8.36 0.36
CA MET A 69 -2.65 -8.48 0.16
C MET A 69 -2.06 -7.19 -0.44
N TYR A 70 -2.68 -6.66 -1.50
CA TYR A 70 -2.31 -5.38 -2.10
C TYR A 70 -2.31 -4.26 -1.06
N LYS A 71 -3.38 -4.14 -0.27
CA LYS A 71 -3.53 -3.12 0.78
C LYS A 71 -2.44 -3.25 1.83
N TRP A 72 -2.11 -4.48 2.24
CA TRP A 72 -1.04 -4.73 3.20
C TRP A 72 0.32 -4.26 2.63
N PHE A 73 0.63 -4.63 1.38
CA PHE A 73 1.87 -4.21 0.72
C PHE A 73 1.95 -2.69 0.56
N LEU A 74 0.88 -2.07 0.06
CA LEU A 74 0.78 -0.61 -0.07
C LEU A 74 1.06 0.08 1.25
N ARG A 75 0.46 -0.40 2.35
CA ARG A 75 0.63 0.18 3.68
C ARG A 75 2.09 0.14 4.16
N ILE A 76 2.80 -0.97 3.98
CA ILE A 76 4.21 -1.05 4.42
C ILE A 76 5.13 -0.19 3.54
N ALA A 77 4.85 -0.10 2.23
CA ALA A 77 5.58 0.77 1.32
C ALA A 77 5.35 2.25 1.65
N ASP A 78 4.11 2.63 1.95
CA ASP A 78 3.73 3.98 2.36
C ASP A 78 4.41 4.41 3.66
N HIS A 79 4.42 3.54 4.68
CA HIS A 79 5.15 3.78 5.92
C HIS A 79 6.66 3.97 5.66
N PHE A 80 7.24 3.11 4.82
CA PHE A 80 8.65 3.23 4.44
C PHE A 80 8.95 4.57 3.77
N LEU A 81 8.15 4.99 2.79
CA LEU A 81 8.36 6.23 2.05
C LEU A 81 8.01 7.49 2.86
N THR A 82 7.12 7.38 3.85
CA THR A 82 6.86 8.47 4.80
C THR A 82 8.09 8.75 5.68
N VAL A 83 8.79 7.69 6.10
CA VAL A 83 10.02 7.81 6.91
C VAL A 83 11.23 8.15 6.04
N ASN A 84 11.27 7.62 4.82
CA ASN A 84 12.36 7.77 3.87
C ASN A 84 11.81 8.39 2.57
N PRO A 85 11.70 9.72 2.47
CA PRO A 85 11.06 10.40 1.34
C PRO A 85 11.98 10.44 0.11
N ILE A 86 12.37 9.26 -0.39
CA ILE A 86 13.31 9.04 -1.49
C ILE A 86 12.61 8.75 -2.82
N ALA A 87 11.29 8.54 -2.79
CA ALA A 87 10.49 8.16 -3.95
C ALA A 87 9.04 8.60 -3.79
N GLN A 88 8.35 8.68 -4.93
CA GLN A 88 6.90 8.84 -5.01
C GLN A 88 6.27 7.49 -5.36
N MET A 89 5.15 7.17 -4.73
CA MET A 89 4.34 5.97 -5.00
C MET A 89 3.04 6.40 -5.67
N ILE A 90 2.64 5.68 -6.72
CA ILE A 90 1.45 5.97 -7.51
C ILE A 90 0.67 4.68 -7.81
N GLY A 91 -0.66 4.78 -7.88
CA GLY A 91 -1.56 3.67 -8.22
C GLY A 91 -2.77 4.20 -8.97
N LEU A 92 -3.95 3.61 -8.78
CA LEU A 92 -5.22 4.11 -9.33
C LEU A 92 -5.22 4.25 -10.86
N GLU A 93 -4.84 3.19 -11.57
CA GLU A 93 -4.89 3.13 -13.03
C GLU A 93 -3.95 4.12 -13.74
N PHE A 94 -2.91 4.58 -13.04
CA PHE A 94 -1.89 5.48 -13.58
C PHE A 94 -0.90 4.72 -14.47
N GLY A 95 -0.97 4.98 -15.77
CA GLY A 95 -0.20 4.26 -16.78
C GLY A 95 0.98 5.04 -17.35
N PHE A 96 1.80 4.30 -18.09
CA PHE A 96 2.95 4.83 -18.81
C PHE A 96 3.14 4.09 -20.14
N ARG A 97 3.82 4.76 -21.07
CA ARG A 97 4.05 4.24 -22.44
C ARG A 97 5.38 3.49 -22.50
N LEU A 98 5.34 2.26 -23.01
CA LEU A 98 6.50 1.40 -23.20
C LEU A 98 6.89 1.32 -24.69
N ALA A 99 8.06 1.86 -25.03
CA ALA A 99 8.63 1.74 -26.36
C ALA A 99 9.48 0.46 -26.48
N LEU A 100 8.85 -0.66 -26.83
CA LEU A 100 9.46 -2.00 -26.79
C LEU A 100 10.37 -2.29 -27.98
N SER A 101 10.05 -1.71 -29.14
CA SER A 101 10.89 -1.68 -30.34
C SER A 101 10.41 -0.55 -31.26
N ARG A 102 11.07 -0.35 -32.41
CA ARG A 102 10.64 0.66 -33.41
C ARG A 102 9.18 0.47 -33.87
N LYS A 103 8.67 -0.77 -33.88
CA LYS A 103 7.32 -1.11 -34.37
C LYS A 103 6.36 -1.59 -33.29
N ARG A 104 6.84 -1.83 -32.06
CA ARG A 104 6.02 -2.40 -30.97
C ARG A 104 6.02 -1.47 -29.78
N LYS A 105 4.82 -1.12 -29.34
CA LYS A 105 4.57 -0.28 -28.17
C LYS A 105 3.48 -0.92 -27.30
N SER A 106 3.47 -0.59 -26.02
CA SER A 106 2.35 -0.87 -25.12
C SER A 106 2.13 0.30 -24.17
N VAL A 107 0.96 0.38 -23.56
CA VAL A 107 0.66 1.24 -22.41
C VAL A 107 0.22 0.32 -21.29
N ARG A 108 0.92 0.39 -20.17
CA ARG A 108 0.65 -0.43 -18.99
C ARG A 108 0.25 0.44 -17.81
N LYS A 109 -0.65 -0.09 -17.00
CA LYS A 109 -1.19 0.53 -15.78
C LYS A 109 -0.92 -0.43 -14.61
N PRO A 110 0.32 -0.45 -14.09
CA PRO A 110 0.62 -1.29 -12.94
C PRO A 110 -0.30 -0.95 -11.77
N ASP A 111 -0.66 -1.93 -10.96
CA ASP A 111 -1.56 -1.70 -9.81
C ASP A 111 -0.95 -0.77 -8.78
N LEU A 112 0.37 -0.85 -8.62
CA LEU A 112 1.18 0.10 -7.86
C LEU A 112 2.53 0.29 -8.57
N ALA A 113 3.03 1.51 -8.56
CA ALA A 113 4.32 1.85 -9.10
C ALA A 113 5.07 2.85 -8.22
N ILE A 114 6.39 2.85 -8.34
CA ILE A 114 7.28 3.73 -7.57
C ILE A 114 8.26 4.42 -8.53
N VAL A 115 8.46 5.73 -8.31
CA VAL A 115 9.41 6.59 -9.03
C VAL A 115 10.36 7.18 -8.00
N LEU A 116 11.66 6.91 -8.10
CA LEU A 116 12.66 7.53 -7.23
C LEU A 116 12.78 9.02 -7.56
N ASN A 117 13.18 9.81 -6.55
CA ASN A 117 13.41 11.25 -6.73
C ASN A 117 14.58 11.55 -7.68
N ASP A 118 15.49 10.59 -7.89
CA ASP A 118 16.60 10.67 -8.84
C ASP A 118 16.26 10.10 -10.23
N ASN A 119 15.01 9.69 -10.47
CA ASN A 119 14.57 9.24 -11.78
C ASN A 119 14.75 10.37 -12.81
N PRO A 120 15.27 10.08 -14.02
CA PRO A 120 15.51 11.09 -15.05
C PRO A 120 14.27 11.86 -15.48
N VAL A 121 13.07 11.29 -15.28
CA VAL A 121 11.79 11.96 -15.53
C VAL A 121 11.05 12.09 -14.21
N MET A 122 10.94 13.32 -13.73
CA MET A 122 10.16 13.61 -12.53
C MET A 122 8.68 13.28 -12.74
N LEU A 123 8.06 12.69 -11.74
CA LEU A 123 6.61 12.54 -11.67
C LEU A 123 6.01 13.84 -11.12
N HIS A 124 5.17 14.50 -11.91
CA HIS A 124 4.50 15.73 -11.51
C HIS A 124 3.09 15.47 -10.99
N PRO A 125 2.60 16.21 -9.97
CA PRO A 125 1.26 16.04 -9.42
C PRO A 125 0.11 16.18 -10.44
N ASP A 126 0.32 17.00 -11.48
CA ASP A 126 -0.68 17.27 -12.52
C ASP A 126 -0.56 16.33 -13.73
N ASP A 127 0.36 15.35 -13.70
CA ASP A 127 0.46 14.36 -14.75
C ASP A 127 -0.80 13.50 -14.81
N GLN A 128 -1.30 13.24 -16.03
CA GLN A 128 -2.41 12.30 -16.27
C GLN A 128 -1.93 10.89 -16.64
N SER A 129 -0.66 10.79 -17.00
CA SER A 129 0.07 9.54 -17.26
C SER A 129 1.54 9.81 -17.08
N TYR A 130 2.29 8.80 -16.64
CA TYR A 130 3.71 8.97 -16.44
C TYR A 130 4.45 9.01 -17.79
N LYS A 131 5.34 10.00 -17.94
CA LYS A 131 6.13 10.19 -19.16
C LYS A 131 7.49 9.47 -19.10
N GLY A 132 7.89 9.00 -17.92
CA GLY A 132 9.11 8.24 -17.70
C GLY A 132 8.91 6.74 -17.68
N THR A 133 9.87 6.04 -17.08
CA THR A 133 9.78 4.60 -16.76
C THR A 133 9.79 4.45 -15.26
N PHE A 134 8.81 3.72 -14.71
CA PHE A 134 8.75 3.45 -13.28
C PHE A 134 9.98 2.65 -12.83
N ASP A 135 10.45 2.93 -11.62
CA ASP A 135 11.58 2.22 -11.04
C ASP A 135 11.16 0.86 -10.49
N ILE A 136 9.97 0.80 -9.90
CA ILE A 136 9.34 -0.45 -9.47
C ILE A 136 7.93 -0.52 -10.03
N CYS A 137 7.60 -1.64 -10.66
CA CYS A 137 6.21 -2.00 -11.00
C CYS A 137 5.76 -3.16 -10.12
N ILE A 138 4.54 -3.06 -9.59
CA ILE A 138 3.93 -4.10 -8.76
C ILE A 138 2.56 -4.46 -9.36
N GLU A 139 2.33 -5.75 -9.54
CA GLU A 139 1.08 -6.29 -10.09
C GLU A 139 0.44 -7.24 -9.08
N SER A 140 -0.84 -7.01 -8.80
CA SER A 140 -1.71 -7.92 -8.06
C SER A 140 -2.30 -8.90 -9.05
N LEU A 141 -1.87 -10.15 -8.98
CA LEU A 141 -2.20 -11.15 -9.97
C LEU A 141 -3.68 -11.51 -9.92
N SER A 142 -4.42 -11.11 -10.95
CA SER A 142 -5.75 -11.64 -11.16
C SER A 142 -5.69 -13.04 -11.76
N TYR A 143 -6.71 -13.82 -11.44
CA TYR A 143 -6.73 -15.24 -11.70
C TYR A 143 -8.03 -15.70 -12.35
N SER A 144 -8.80 -14.75 -12.89
CA SER A 144 -10.07 -15.01 -13.55
C SER A 144 -9.86 -15.81 -14.83
N LYS A 145 -8.77 -15.54 -15.58
CA LYS A 145 -8.44 -16.24 -16.82
C LYS A 145 -6.96 -16.63 -16.89
N PRO A 146 -6.60 -17.83 -17.41
CA PRO A 146 -5.20 -18.23 -17.61
C PRO A 146 -4.37 -17.25 -18.46
N LYS A 147 -5.02 -16.54 -19.40
CA LYS A 147 -4.38 -15.52 -20.24
C LYS A 147 -3.92 -14.31 -19.42
N GLU A 148 -4.67 -13.90 -18.40
CA GLU A 148 -4.31 -12.80 -17.50
C GLU A 148 -3.08 -13.18 -16.65
N ILE A 149 -3.08 -14.40 -16.10
CA ILE A 149 -1.92 -14.93 -15.36
C ILE A 149 -0.67 -14.91 -16.23
N LYS A 150 -0.76 -15.37 -17.48
CA LYS A 150 0.36 -15.35 -18.44
C LYS A 150 0.80 -13.92 -18.75
N ARG A 151 -0.14 -13.00 -18.94
CA ARG A 151 0.14 -11.59 -19.23
C ARG A 151 1.07 -11.02 -18.16
N ASP A 152 0.73 -11.16 -16.88
CA ASP A 152 1.52 -10.56 -15.81
C ASP A 152 2.83 -11.35 -15.57
N THR A 153 2.76 -12.68 -15.50
CA THR A 153 3.93 -13.52 -15.18
C THR A 153 4.98 -13.65 -16.29
N VAL A 154 4.58 -13.42 -17.56
CA VAL A 154 5.45 -13.63 -18.73
C VAL A 154 5.56 -12.39 -19.59
N ASP A 155 4.44 -11.82 -20.03
CA ASP A 155 4.45 -10.79 -21.07
C ASP A 155 4.87 -9.43 -20.49
N LYS A 156 4.21 -8.95 -19.43
CA LYS A 156 4.59 -7.73 -18.69
C LYS A 156 6.01 -7.82 -18.15
N LYS A 157 6.41 -8.97 -17.59
CA LYS A 157 7.81 -9.20 -17.17
C LYS A 157 8.81 -8.92 -18.31
N LYS A 158 8.56 -9.41 -19.52
CA LYS A 158 9.45 -9.15 -20.67
C LYS A 158 9.41 -7.69 -21.11
N GLU A 159 8.26 -7.04 -21.02
CA GLU A 159 8.07 -5.64 -21.38
C GLU A 159 8.79 -4.70 -20.40
N TYR A 160 8.59 -4.88 -19.09
CA TYR A 160 9.25 -4.13 -18.03
C TYR A 160 10.77 -4.31 -18.06
N GLN A 161 11.26 -5.54 -18.30
CA GLN A 161 12.68 -5.80 -18.52
C GLN A 161 13.23 -5.01 -19.72
N ARG A 162 12.43 -4.88 -20.79
CA ARG A 162 12.85 -4.22 -22.04
C ARG A 162 13.02 -2.72 -21.86
N VAL A 163 12.16 -2.10 -21.06
CA VAL A 163 12.21 -0.65 -20.79
C VAL A 163 13.01 -0.30 -19.54
N SER A 164 13.63 -1.28 -18.89
CA SER A 164 14.51 -1.11 -17.73
C SER A 164 13.81 -0.68 -16.43
N VAL A 165 12.57 -1.16 -16.20
CA VAL A 165 11.99 -1.11 -14.85
C VAL A 165 12.91 -1.92 -13.93
N ARG A 166 13.44 -1.31 -12.87
CA ARG A 166 14.53 -1.87 -12.05
C ARG A 166 14.09 -3.06 -11.21
N GLU A 167 12.90 -3.00 -10.63
CA GLU A 167 12.30 -4.13 -9.90
C GLU A 167 10.86 -4.39 -10.33
N TYR A 168 10.48 -5.66 -10.41
CA TYR A 168 9.14 -6.08 -10.80
C TYR A 168 8.59 -7.11 -9.83
N TYR A 169 7.47 -6.79 -9.17
CA TYR A 169 6.85 -7.64 -8.15
C TYR A 169 5.51 -8.18 -8.62
N ILE A 170 5.29 -9.48 -8.41
CA ILE A 170 4.03 -10.16 -8.66
C ILE A 170 3.50 -10.62 -7.31
N LEU A 171 2.37 -10.04 -6.90
CA LEU A 171 1.65 -10.40 -5.69
C LEU A 171 0.54 -11.38 -6.06
N ASP A 172 0.64 -12.62 -5.61
CA ASP A 172 -0.40 -13.64 -5.84
C ASP A 172 -0.94 -14.15 -4.51
N ALA A 173 -2.17 -13.73 -4.18
CA ALA A 173 -2.87 -14.12 -2.96
C ALA A 173 -3.13 -15.64 -2.83
N ARG A 174 -2.87 -16.42 -3.88
CA ARG A 174 -3.01 -17.89 -3.89
C ARG A 174 -1.69 -18.64 -3.68
N MET A 175 -0.57 -17.94 -3.50
CA MET A 175 0.76 -18.52 -3.26
C MET A 175 1.30 -19.37 -4.43
N LYS A 176 0.82 -19.19 -5.67
CA LYS A 176 1.24 -20.02 -6.81
C LYS A 176 2.27 -19.34 -7.70
N LYS A 177 2.21 -18.01 -7.80
CA LYS A 177 2.97 -17.20 -8.76
C LYS A 177 3.61 -15.95 -8.14
N THR A 178 3.61 -15.85 -6.80
CA THR A 178 4.30 -14.76 -6.11
C THR A 178 5.78 -14.80 -6.44
N ALA A 179 6.30 -13.70 -6.95
CA ALA A 179 7.68 -13.61 -7.44
C ALA A 179 8.16 -12.17 -7.43
N PHE A 180 9.44 -11.98 -7.18
CA PHE A 180 10.08 -10.67 -7.11
C PHE A 180 11.32 -10.70 -8.00
N TYR A 181 11.41 -9.77 -8.93
CA TYR A 181 12.49 -9.71 -9.91
C TYR A 181 13.27 -8.41 -9.78
N ARG A 182 14.57 -8.49 -10.00
CA ARG A 182 15.49 -7.36 -10.11
C ARG A 182 16.22 -7.40 -11.44
N LEU A 183 16.34 -6.24 -12.07
CA LEU A 183 17.13 -6.07 -13.28
C LEU A 183 18.61 -6.05 -12.93
N ASP A 184 19.39 -6.95 -13.53
CA ASP A 184 20.83 -6.95 -13.38
C ASP A 184 21.50 -5.92 -14.31
N GLU A 185 22.82 -5.77 -14.15
CA GLU A 185 23.65 -4.89 -14.98
C GLU A 185 23.61 -5.21 -16.48
N LYS A 186 23.17 -6.42 -16.87
CA LYS A 186 23.02 -6.86 -18.26
C LYS A 186 21.61 -6.58 -18.80
N GLY A 187 20.74 -5.92 -18.03
CA GLY A 187 19.36 -5.65 -18.41
C GLY A 187 18.49 -6.92 -18.41
N LYS A 188 18.79 -7.89 -17.55
CA LYS A 188 18.03 -9.14 -17.40
C LYS A 188 17.44 -9.26 -16.01
N TYR A 189 16.18 -9.66 -15.96
CA TYR A 189 15.55 -9.95 -14.69
C TYR A 189 16.08 -11.25 -14.10
N ARG A 190 16.44 -11.18 -12.83
CA ARG A 190 16.71 -12.32 -11.96
C ARG A 190 15.72 -12.28 -10.81
N GLU A 191 15.36 -13.45 -10.30
CA GLU A 191 14.59 -13.52 -9.06
C GLU A 191 15.43 -12.97 -7.91
N ILE A 192 14.80 -12.17 -7.04
CA ILE A 192 15.46 -11.62 -5.85
C ILE A 192 15.74 -12.76 -4.88
N CYS A 193 17.00 -12.88 -4.47
CA CYS A 193 17.41 -13.84 -3.46
C CYS A 193 16.79 -13.46 -2.11
N LEU A 194 16.11 -14.42 -1.49
CA LEU A 194 15.45 -14.22 -0.21
C LEU A 194 16.45 -14.38 0.93
N ALA A 195 16.59 -13.36 1.78
CA ALA A 195 17.36 -13.51 3.01
C ALA A 195 16.58 -14.42 3.98
N ASP A 196 17.28 -15.38 4.59
CA ASP A 196 16.72 -16.40 5.47
C ASP A 196 15.54 -17.18 4.86
N GLY A 197 15.46 -17.23 3.52
CA GLY A 197 14.41 -17.93 2.78
C GLY A 197 13.04 -17.25 2.73
N ASP A 198 12.85 -16.09 3.37
CA ASP A 198 11.53 -15.43 3.49
C ASP A 198 11.58 -13.91 3.29
N VAL A 199 12.74 -13.27 3.44
CA VAL A 199 12.84 -11.80 3.42
C VAL A 199 13.23 -11.30 2.03
N VAL A 200 12.35 -10.50 1.44
CA VAL A 200 12.65 -9.68 0.25
C VAL A 200 13.32 -8.39 0.70
N ARG A 201 14.41 -8.00 0.04
CA ARG A 201 15.09 -6.71 0.24
C ARG A 201 15.18 -5.97 -1.09
N SER A 202 14.63 -4.76 -1.16
CA SER A 202 14.76 -3.92 -2.35
C SER A 202 16.16 -3.30 -2.40
N GLU A 203 16.77 -3.27 -3.59
CA GLU A 203 17.97 -2.47 -3.86
C GLU A 203 17.58 -1.10 -4.42
N VAL A 204 16.41 -1.01 -5.06
CA VAL A 204 15.86 0.25 -5.57
C VAL A 204 15.40 1.15 -4.42
N LEU A 205 14.87 0.58 -3.35
CA LEU A 205 14.52 1.28 -2.12
C LEU A 205 15.41 0.80 -0.96
N PRO A 206 16.60 1.41 -0.76
CA PRO A 206 17.53 0.99 0.28
C PRO A 206 16.88 0.99 1.67
N GLY A 207 16.89 -0.17 2.32
CA GLY A 207 16.29 -0.37 3.64
C GLY A 207 14.86 -0.91 3.62
N PHE A 208 14.15 -0.83 2.48
CA PHE A 208 12.83 -1.44 2.31
C PHE A 208 12.94 -2.96 2.23
N ARG A 209 12.25 -3.64 3.14
CA ARG A 209 12.28 -5.10 3.29
C ARG A 209 10.96 -5.59 3.87
N PHE A 210 10.58 -6.80 3.52
CA PHE A 210 9.37 -7.45 4.03
C PHE A 210 9.49 -8.97 3.92
N ARG A 211 8.75 -9.69 4.78
CA ARG A 211 8.64 -11.15 4.68
C ARG A 211 7.56 -11.54 3.68
N ILE A 212 7.81 -12.57 2.88
CA ILE A 212 6.80 -13.15 1.99
C ILE A 212 5.67 -13.75 2.82
N SER A 213 5.99 -14.43 3.92
CA SER A 213 4.99 -14.97 4.85
C SER A 213 4.01 -13.89 5.37
N ASP A 214 4.49 -12.67 5.59
CA ASP A 214 3.67 -11.56 6.07
C ASP A 214 2.74 -10.96 4.99
N LEU A 215 3.01 -11.15 3.69
CA LEU A 215 2.03 -10.83 2.63
C LEU A 215 0.73 -11.64 2.78
N TYR A 216 0.83 -12.86 3.32
CA TYR A 216 -0.30 -13.76 3.53
C TYR A 216 -0.87 -13.67 4.95
N ARG A 217 -0.01 -13.55 5.96
CA ARG A 217 -0.41 -13.43 7.37
C ARG A 217 -1.02 -12.07 7.70
N GLN A 218 -0.52 -11.01 7.04
CA GLN A 218 -0.98 -9.64 7.16
C GLN A 218 -0.95 -9.11 8.61
N PRO A 219 0.21 -9.10 9.29
CA PRO A 219 0.31 -8.59 10.66
C PRO A 219 -0.25 -7.18 10.82
N SER A 220 -0.71 -6.92 12.04
CA SER A 220 -1.12 -5.60 12.49
C SER A 220 0.07 -4.63 12.54
N LEU A 221 -0.24 -3.32 12.62
CA LEU A 221 0.81 -2.30 12.81
C LEU A 221 1.53 -2.46 14.15
N GLU A 222 0.82 -2.90 15.19
CA GLU A 222 1.39 -3.16 16.51
C GLU A 222 2.43 -4.29 16.45
N GLU A 223 2.06 -5.44 15.88
CA GLU A 223 2.99 -6.56 15.69
C GLU A 223 4.22 -6.16 14.87
N MET A 224 4.03 -5.40 13.78
CA MET A 224 5.15 -4.93 12.95
C MET A 224 6.02 -3.90 13.67
N THR A 225 5.45 -3.08 14.56
CA THR A 225 6.22 -2.10 15.31
C THR A 225 7.16 -2.78 16.31
N ASP A 226 6.78 -3.93 16.85
CA ASP A 226 7.59 -4.72 17.77
C ASP A 226 8.54 -5.70 17.04
N ASP A 227 8.53 -5.74 15.70
CA ASP A 227 9.38 -6.63 14.88
C ASP A 227 10.59 -5.88 14.31
N ASP A 228 11.81 -6.35 14.58
CA ASP A 228 13.08 -5.75 14.11
C ASP A 228 13.17 -5.56 12.59
N LEU A 229 12.44 -6.37 11.82
CA LEU A 229 12.42 -6.23 10.37
C LEU A 229 11.69 -4.96 9.92
N TYR A 230 10.63 -4.56 10.62
CA TYR A 230 9.74 -3.47 10.23
C TYR A 230 9.89 -2.22 11.11
N SER A 231 10.29 -2.37 12.37
CA SER A 231 10.32 -1.31 13.40
C SER A 231 11.07 -0.04 12.99
N SER A 232 12.07 -0.16 12.10
CA SER A 232 12.80 0.99 11.57
C SER A 232 11.96 1.94 10.71
N PHE A 233 10.82 1.49 10.16
CA PHE A 233 9.99 2.30 9.28
C PHE A 233 8.48 2.17 9.52
N VAL A 234 8.01 1.17 10.27
CA VAL A 234 6.61 1.10 10.72
C VAL A 234 6.49 1.83 12.06
N LEU A 235 5.81 2.97 12.05
CA LEU A 235 5.55 3.82 13.22
C LEU A 235 6.79 4.00 14.14
N PRO A 236 7.94 4.47 13.61
CA PRO A 236 9.20 4.48 14.36
C PRO A 236 9.17 5.32 15.65
N PHE A 237 8.23 6.27 15.76
CA PHE A 237 8.02 7.06 16.97
C PHE A 237 7.18 6.35 18.04
N HIS A 238 6.38 5.35 17.67
CA HIS A 238 5.51 4.62 18.59
C HIS A 238 6.32 3.89 19.66
N GLN A 239 7.42 3.24 19.30
CA GLN A 239 8.31 2.59 20.27
C GLN A 239 8.84 3.57 21.32
N LYS A 240 9.26 4.77 20.90
CA LYS A 240 9.74 5.81 21.82
C LYS A 240 8.64 6.31 22.75
N ILE A 241 7.41 6.43 22.25
CA ILE A 241 6.26 6.83 23.06
C ILE A 241 5.90 5.72 24.06
N LYS A 242 5.85 4.46 23.63
CA LYS A 242 5.59 3.28 24.46
C LYS A 242 6.60 3.17 25.61
N GLN A 243 7.90 3.25 25.30
CA GLN A 243 8.97 3.21 26.31
C GLN A 243 8.86 4.36 27.32
N ARG A 244 8.53 5.58 26.87
CA ARG A 244 8.34 6.73 27.77
C ARG A 244 7.13 6.55 28.69
N ALA A 245 6.05 5.97 28.17
CA ALA A 245 4.85 5.68 28.96
C ALA A 245 5.16 4.60 30.03
N GLU A 246 5.79 3.50 29.64
CA GLU A 246 6.21 2.43 30.56
C GLU A 246 7.17 2.95 31.66
N GLN A 247 8.13 3.81 31.29
CA GLN A 247 9.03 4.45 32.26
C GLN A 247 8.28 5.37 33.23
N ALA A 248 7.34 6.16 32.72
CA ALA A 248 6.53 7.05 33.56
C ALA A 248 5.64 6.26 34.53
N GLU A 249 5.06 5.14 34.09
CA GLU A 249 4.27 4.24 34.94
C GLU A 249 5.13 3.60 36.05
N MET A 250 6.31 3.07 35.70
CA MET A 250 7.25 2.52 36.69
C MET A 250 7.69 3.55 37.73
N LEU A 251 7.96 4.80 37.30
CA LEU A 251 8.30 5.89 38.22
C LEU A 251 7.12 6.23 39.14
N ALA A 252 5.91 6.36 38.58
CA ALA A 252 4.71 6.66 39.35
C ALA A 252 4.34 5.55 40.35
N GLU A 253 4.59 4.29 40.01
CA GLU A 253 4.40 3.16 40.93
C GLU A 253 5.46 3.16 42.04
N SER A 254 6.73 3.42 41.70
CA SER A 254 7.79 3.54 42.71
C SER A 254 7.55 4.72 43.66
N GLU A 255 7.04 5.85 43.18
CA GLU A 255 6.69 7.00 44.01
C GLU A 255 5.52 6.68 44.94
N ARG A 256 4.49 5.98 44.45
CA ARG A 256 3.37 5.51 45.28
C ARG A 256 3.83 4.58 46.40
N GLN A 257 4.65 3.60 46.09
CA GLN A 257 5.19 2.67 47.10
C GLN A 257 6.04 3.41 48.16
N ARG A 258 6.83 4.42 47.75
CA ARG A 258 7.60 5.25 48.70
C ARG A 258 6.69 6.09 49.60
N ALA A 259 5.62 6.66 49.06
CA ALA A 259 4.64 7.41 49.83
C ALA A 259 3.95 6.53 50.88
N GLU A 260 3.48 5.34 50.48
CA GLU A 260 2.86 4.37 51.40
C GLU A 260 3.83 3.92 52.51
N GLN A 261 5.09 3.65 52.17
CA GLN A 261 6.12 3.31 53.17
C GLN A 261 6.41 4.47 54.14
N ALA A 262 6.43 5.71 53.63
CA ALA A 262 6.62 6.90 54.45
C ALA A 262 5.45 7.09 55.42
N GLU A 263 4.22 6.92 54.95
CA GLU A 263 3.00 6.99 55.78
C GLU A 263 2.98 5.90 56.85
N MET A 264 3.28 4.65 56.49
CA MET A 264 3.38 3.55 57.47
C MET A 264 4.44 3.82 58.53
N LYS A 265 5.60 4.36 58.13
CA LYS A 265 6.67 4.70 59.06
C LYS A 265 6.28 5.87 59.97
N ALA A 266 5.61 6.90 59.43
CA ALA A 266 5.10 8.03 60.19
C ALA A 266 4.07 7.57 61.23
N ALA A 267 3.07 6.77 60.82
CA ALA A 267 2.07 6.22 61.72
C ALA A 267 2.69 5.36 62.85
N ARG A 268 3.73 4.57 62.53
CA ARG A 268 4.46 3.77 63.52
C ARG A 268 5.25 4.62 64.51
N LEU A 269 5.87 5.71 64.03
CA LEU A 269 6.56 6.68 64.88
C LEU A 269 5.58 7.41 65.80
N GLU A 270 4.44 7.85 65.26
CA GLU A 270 3.40 8.53 66.02
C GLU A 270 2.82 7.62 67.13
N ALA A 271 2.54 6.35 66.81
CA ALA A 271 2.10 5.37 67.80
C ALA A 271 3.12 5.19 68.94
N LYS A 272 4.42 5.10 68.62
CA LYS A 272 5.48 5.03 69.62
C LYS A 272 5.61 6.28 70.48
N LEU A 273 5.45 7.47 69.89
CA LEU A 273 5.49 8.73 70.63
C LEU A 273 4.32 8.84 71.61
N ARG A 274 3.12 8.37 71.21
CA ARG A 274 1.96 8.26 72.10
C ARG A 274 2.20 7.28 73.25
N GLU A 275 2.81 6.12 73.00
CA GLU A 275 3.20 5.16 74.05
C GLU A 275 4.19 5.75 75.07
N LEU A 276 5.05 6.68 74.62
CA LEU A 276 6.02 7.38 75.46
C LEU A 276 5.43 8.62 76.18
N GLY A 277 4.13 8.89 76.02
CA GLY A 277 3.45 10.03 76.65
C GLY A 277 3.79 11.40 76.03
N ILE A 278 4.37 11.43 74.84
CA ILE A 278 4.73 12.67 74.13
C ILE A 278 3.60 12.99 73.15
N SER A 279 2.85 14.07 73.42
CA SER A 279 1.83 14.58 72.50
C SER A 279 2.48 15.43 71.40
N LEU A 280 2.16 15.11 70.15
CA LEU A 280 2.42 15.98 68.99
C LEU A 280 1.23 16.93 68.85
N GLU A 281 1.18 17.98 69.68
CA GLU A 281 0.37 19.19 69.41
C GLU A 281 1.25 20.26 68.77
#